data_AF-A0A1I8CM48-F1
#
_entry.id   AF-A0A1I8CM48-F1
#
_cell.length_a   1.000
_cell.length_b   1.000
_cell.length_c   1.000
_cell.angle_alpha   90.00
_cell.angle_beta   90.00
_cell.angle_gamma   90.00
#
_symmetry.space_group_name_H-M   'P 1'
#
loop_
_entity.id
_entity.type
_entity.pdbx_description
1 polymer ?
#
loop_
_entity_poly.entity_id
_entity_poly.type
_entity_poly.pdbx_seq_one_letter_code
_entity_poly.pdbx_strand_id
1 'polypeptide(L)'
;MVCGPMLSGACAVLNFWAIIFLAIVGGLFQNQSVGLLEDLPAVGDSRTDSWEVTQKNIEDGYAQNAKNCWIACGISVAVFILTAGRFYMVLRK
;
A
#
# COMPACT_ATOMS: atom_id res chain seq x y z
N MET A 1 -14.13 -14.19 15.92
CA MET A 1 -14.84 -14.79 14.78
C MET A 1 -13.94 -15.86 14.19
N VAL A 2 -14.29 -17.13 14.38
CA VAL A 2 -13.50 -18.28 13.91
C VAL A 2 -13.75 -18.42 12.41
N CYS A 3 -12.94 -17.75 11.60
CA CYS A 3 -12.83 -18.07 10.19
C CYS A 3 -12.32 -19.51 10.09
N GLY A 4 -13.12 -20.43 9.51
CA GLY A 4 -12.73 -21.83 9.35
C GLY A 4 -11.40 -21.99 8.58
N PRO A 5 -10.77 -23.17 8.64
CA PRO A 5 -9.41 -23.41 8.12
C PRO A 5 -9.25 -23.04 6.63
N MET A 6 -10.31 -23.18 5.82
CA MET A 6 -10.31 -22.76 4.41
C MET A 6 -10.29 -21.23 4.22
N LEU A 7 -10.99 -20.49 5.09
CA LEU A 7 -11.07 -19.02 5.00
C LEU A 7 -9.77 -18.35 5.44
N SER A 8 -9.04 -18.95 6.40
CA SER A 8 -7.71 -18.48 6.80
C SER A 8 -6.67 -18.64 5.69
N GLY A 9 -6.75 -19.73 4.92
CA GLY A 9 -5.89 -19.95 3.75
C GLY A 9 -6.13 -18.89 2.66
N ALA A 10 -7.40 -18.62 2.32
CA ALA A 10 -7.75 -17.59 1.33
C ALA A 10 -7.26 -16.18 1.75
N CYS A 11 -7.40 -15.81 3.02
CA CYS A 11 -6.89 -14.54 3.54
C CYS A 11 -5.37 -14.41 3.44
N ALA A 12 -4.62 -15.52 3.58
CA ALA A 12 -3.17 -15.52 3.44
C ALA A 12 -2.73 -15.26 1.99
N VAL A 13 -3.39 -15.88 1.00
CA VAL A 13 -3.11 -15.65 -0.42
C VAL A 13 -3.42 -14.21 -0.82
N LEU A 14 -4.55 -13.66 -0.36
CA LEU A 14 -4.90 -12.26 -0.61
C LEU A 14 -3.92 -11.29 0.03
N ASN A 15 -3.45 -11.56 1.25
CA ASN A 15 -2.41 -10.73 1.89
C ASN A 15 -1.09 -10.78 1.12
N PHE A 16 -0.68 -11.97 0.67
CA PHE A 16 0.54 -12.12 -0.11
C PHE A 16 0.50 -11.30 -1.40
N TRP A 17 -0.64 -11.36 -2.11
CA TRP A 17 -0.86 -10.53 -3.30
C TRP A 17 -0.83 -9.03 -2.97
N ALA A 18 -1.50 -8.61 -1.90
CA ALA A 18 -1.53 -7.22 -1.47
C ALA A 18 -0.12 -6.67 -1.16
N ILE A 19 0.75 -7.46 -0.53
CA ILE A 19 2.14 -7.08 -0.23
C ILE A 19 2.91 -6.82 -1.52
N ILE A 20 2.83 -7.72 -2.51
CA ILE A 20 3.53 -7.57 -3.80
C ILE A 20 3.05 -6.30 -4.51
N PHE A 21 1.74 -6.11 -4.58
CA PHE A 21 1.16 -4.94 -5.23
C PHE A 21 1.58 -3.63 -4.55
N LEU A 22 1.48 -3.54 -3.22
CA LEU A 22 1.87 -2.35 -2.46
C LEU A 22 3.37 -2.07 -2.52
N ALA A 23 4.21 -3.10 -2.61
CA ALA A 23 5.65 -2.92 -2.79
C ALA A 23 5.98 -2.31 -4.17
N ILE A 24 5.33 -2.78 -5.24
CA ILE A 24 5.49 -2.24 -6.60
C ILE A 24 5.01 -0.79 -6.65
N VAL A 25 3.78 -0.53 -6.17
CA VAL A 25 3.18 0.81 -6.16
C VAL A 25 4.01 1.77 -5.29
N GLY A 26 4.46 1.34 -4.11
CA GLY A 26 5.31 2.14 -3.23
C GLY A 26 6.67 2.48 -3.86
N GLY A 27 7.24 1.57 -4.65
CA GLY A 27 8.44 1.85 -5.45
C GLY A 27 8.19 2.83 -6.59
N LEU A 28 7.06 2.69 -7.31
CA LEU A 28 6.68 3.60 -8.39
C LEU A 28 6.41 5.03 -7.89
N PHE A 29 5.82 5.19 -6.69
CA PHE A 29 5.65 6.50 -6.06
C PHE A 29 7.00 7.13 -5.66
N GLN A 30 8.00 6.36 -5.21
CA GLN A 30 9.34 6.90 -4.95
C GLN A 30 10.05 7.38 -6.23
N ASN A 31 9.82 6.70 -7.36
CA ASN A 31 10.35 7.08 -8.66
C ASN A 31 9.56 8.18 -9.37
N GLN A 32 8.55 8.77 -8.71
CA GLN A 32 7.71 9.84 -9.27
C GLN A 32 7.13 9.47 -10.65
N SER A 33 6.62 8.24 -10.79
CA SER A 33 6.13 7.74 -12.06
C SER A 33 4.94 8.56 -12.58
N VAL A 34 5.00 9.02 -13.82
CA VAL A 34 3.97 9.85 -14.49
C VAL A 34 2.60 9.16 -14.50
N GLY A 35 2.56 7.82 -14.52
CA GLY A 35 1.31 7.06 -14.49
C GLY A 35 0.53 7.16 -13.18
N LEU A 36 1.17 7.62 -12.09
CA LEU A 36 0.59 7.78 -10.76
C LEU A 36 0.24 9.24 -10.44
N LEU A 37 0.34 10.15 -11.41
CA LEU A 37 -0.04 11.57 -11.25
C LEU A 37 -1.53 11.72 -10.92
N GLU A 38 -2.38 10.85 -11.46
CA GLU A 38 -3.84 10.90 -11.24
C GLU A 38 -4.23 10.45 -9.82
N ASP A 39 -3.42 9.59 -9.21
CA ASP A 39 -3.60 9.10 -7.83
C ASP A 39 -3.10 10.10 -6.77
N LEU A 40 -2.44 11.19 -7.17
CA LEU A 40 -2.07 12.23 -6.22
C LEU A 40 -3.32 12.96 -5.72
N PRO A 41 -3.41 13.26 -4.41
CA PRO A 41 -4.48 14.09 -3.89
C PRO A 41 -4.49 15.39 -4.69
N ALA A 42 -5.62 15.62 -5.38
CA ALA A 42 -5.73 16.58 -6.45
C ALA A 42 -5.04 17.90 -6.08
N VAL A 43 -4.07 18.30 -6.90
CA VAL A 43 -3.50 19.66 -6.95
C VAL A 43 -4.55 20.63 -7.52
N GLY A 44 -5.82 20.41 -7.16
CA GLY A 44 -7.01 20.98 -7.78
C GLY A 44 -7.52 22.24 -7.08
N ASP A 45 -7.06 22.53 -5.86
CA ASP A 45 -7.49 23.72 -5.12
C ASP A 45 -6.50 24.89 -5.26
N SER A 46 -5.27 24.63 -5.71
CA SER A 46 -4.20 25.62 -5.93
C SER A 46 -4.10 26.07 -7.39
N ARG A 47 -5.23 26.23 -8.09
CA ARG A 47 -5.23 26.75 -9.48
C ARG A 47 -4.80 28.23 -9.57
N THR A 48 -4.47 28.86 -8.44
CA THR A 48 -4.06 30.26 -8.32
C THR A 48 -2.55 30.47 -8.12
N ASP A 49 -1.75 29.41 -7.95
CA ASP A 49 -0.31 29.53 -7.66
C ASP A 49 0.59 29.37 -8.90
N SER A 50 1.80 29.94 -8.83
CA SER A 50 2.84 29.82 -9.87
C SER A 50 3.20 28.35 -10.16
N TRP A 51 3.62 28.06 -11.39
CA TRP A 51 4.03 26.71 -11.83
C TRP A 51 5.03 26.03 -10.88
N GLU A 52 5.94 26.80 -10.27
CA GLU A 52 6.92 26.30 -9.31
C GLU A 52 6.29 25.75 -8.02
N VAL A 53 5.18 26.35 -7.57
CA VAL A 53 4.44 25.91 -6.38
C VAL A 53 3.66 24.65 -6.69
N THR A 54 3.02 24.60 -7.87
CA THR A 54 2.35 23.40 -8.37
C THR A 54 3.31 22.22 -8.47
N GLN A 55 4.52 22.43 -8.99
CA GLN A 55 5.53 21.37 -9.11
C GLN A 55 5.93 20.83 -7.73
N LYS A 56 6.19 21.70 -6.74
CA LYS A 56 6.50 21.27 -5.37
C LYS A 56 5.37 20.49 -4.72
N ASN A 57 4.12 20.93 -4.90
CA ASN A 57 2.96 20.23 -4.36
C ASN A 57 2.82 18.82 -4.96
N ILE A 58 3.16 18.65 -6.24
CA ILE A 58 3.21 17.33 -6.89
C ILE A 58 4.32 16.48 -6.24
N GLU A 59 5.54 17.01 -6.13
CA GLU A 59 6.67 16.29 -5.52
C GLU A 59 6.35 15.84 -4.08
N ASP A 60 5.74 16.72 -3.27
CA ASP A 60 5.31 16.43 -1.91
C ASP A 60 4.18 15.39 -1.87
N GLY A 61 3.23 15.45 -2.81
CA GLY A 61 2.16 14.46 -2.96
C GLY A 61 2.70 13.06 -3.24
N TYR A 62 3.70 12.93 -4.12
CA TYR A 62 4.41 11.67 -4.36
C TYR A 62 5.09 11.15 -3.11
N ALA A 63 5.83 12.00 -2.40
CA ALA A 63 6.55 11.62 -1.18
C ALA A 63 5.58 11.16 -0.06
N GLN A 64 4.43 11.82 0.07
CA GLN A 64 3.40 11.45 1.03
C GLN A 64 2.76 10.10 0.69
N ASN A 65 2.34 9.91 -0.56
CA ASN A 65 1.70 8.66 -1.00
C ASN A 65 2.68 7.49 -0.96
N ALA A 66 3.96 7.70 -1.31
CA ALA A 66 5.02 6.71 -1.15
C ALA A 66 5.12 6.23 0.31
N LYS A 67 5.21 7.16 1.27
CA LYS A 67 5.30 6.83 2.70
C LYS A 67 4.09 6.04 3.18
N ASN A 68 2.88 6.45 2.80
CA ASN A 68 1.65 5.75 3.16
C ASN A 68 1.62 4.33 2.59
N CYS A 69 2.02 4.15 1.33
CA CYS A 69 2.07 2.84 0.68
C CYS A 69 3.08 1.91 1.36
N TRP A 70 4.25 2.42 1.73
CA TRP A 70 5.27 1.64 2.47
C TRP A 70 4.81 1.23 3.87
N ILE A 71 4.13 2.12 4.59
CA ILE A 71 3.53 1.80 5.91
C ILE A 71 2.45 0.72 5.74
N ALA A 72 1.56 0.87 4.77
CA ALA A 72 0.52 -0.12 4.47
C ALA A 72 1.12 -1.48 4.13
N CYS A 73 2.17 -1.52 3.30
CA CYS A 73 2.92 -2.73 2.97
C CYS A 73 3.47 -3.40 4.23
N GLY A 74 4.08 -2.64 5.15
CA GLY A 74 4.57 -3.16 6.42
C GLY A 74 3.48 -3.77 7.30
N ILE A 75 2.30 -3.15 7.36
CA ILE A 75 1.14 -3.68 8.10
C ILE A 75 0.65 -4.99 7.47
N SER A 76 0.53 -5.04 6.14
CA SER A 76 0.14 -6.26 5.42
C SER A 76 1.12 -7.41 5.68
N VAL A 77 2.43 -7.15 5.75
CA VAL A 77 3.43 -8.15 6.12
C VAL A 77 3.20 -8.67 7.55
N ALA A 78 2.97 -7.77 8.52
CA ALA A 78 2.70 -8.17 9.90
C ALA A 78 1.43 -9.02 10.02
N VAL A 79 0.35 -8.63 9.33
CA VAL A 79 -0.91 -9.38 9.29
C VAL A 79 -0.71 -10.75 8.63
N PHE A 80 0.06 -10.83 7.55
CA PHE A 80 0.40 -12.09 6.90
C PHE A 80 1.12 -13.05 7.84
N ILE A 81 2.12 -12.58 8.59
CA ILE A 81 2.85 -13.38 9.58
C ILE A 81 1.91 -13.90 10.68
N LEU A 82 1.04 -13.05 11.22
CA LEU A 82 0.08 -13.45 12.25
C LEU A 82 -0.89 -14.52 11.73
N THR A 83 -1.41 -14.32 10.51
CA THR A 83 -2.37 -15.24 9.88
C THR A 83 -1.71 -16.58 9.53
N ALA A 84 -0.49 -16.55 9.00
CA ALA A 84 0.31 -17.74 8.73
C ALA A 84 0.63 -18.51 10.02
N GLY A 85 0.98 -17.81 11.11
CA GLY A 85 1.20 -18.40 12.42
C GLY A 85 -0.05 -19.08 12.98
N ARG A 86 -1.22 -18.44 12.85
CA ARG A 86 -2.52 -19.04 13.24
C ARG A 86 -2.84 -20.28 12.41
N PHE A 87 -2.60 -20.23 11.10
CA PHE A 87 -2.82 -21.36 10.19
C PHE A 87 -1.90 -22.55 10.54
N TYR A 88 -0.61 -22.29 10.81
CA TYR A 88 0.34 -23.32 11.22
C TYR A 88 -0.08 -24.00 12.53
N MET A 89 -0.51 -23.23 13.53
CA MET A 89 -1.01 -23.78 14.80
C MET A 89 -2.30 -24.61 14.63
N VAL A 90 -3.18 -24.23 13.69
CA VAL A 90 -4.40 -24.99 13.37
C VAL A 90 -4.07 -26.29 12.63
N LEU A 91 -3.09 -26.28 11.72
CA LEU A 91 -2.63 -27.49 11.01
C LEU A 91 -1.91 -28.50 11.92
N ARG A 92 -1.33 -28.04 13.03
CA ARG A 92 -0.59 -28.91 13.96
C ARG A 92 -1.45 -29.62 15.00
N LYS A 93 -2.76 -29.38 15.01
CA LYS A 93 -3.74 -29.95 15.93
C LYS A 93 -4.58 -31.00 15.22
#